data_AF-A0A447L2S8-F1
#
_entry.id   AF-A0A447L2S8-F1
#
_cell.length_a   1.000
_cell.length_b   1.000
_cell.length_c   1.000
_cell.angle_alpha   90.00
_cell.angle_beta   90.00
_cell.angle_gamma   90.00
#
_symmetry.space_group_name_H-M   'P 1'
#
loop_
_entity.id
_entity.type
_entity.pdbx_description
1 polymer ?
#
loop_
_entity_poly.entity_id
_entity_poly.type
_entity_poly.pdbx_seq_one_letter_code
_entity_poly.pdbx_strand_id
1 'polypeptide(L)'
;MHRIDTPTAQIDKFGQGKNGFTNGDQSTGRRATDLNSDMWDAVQEEIANAIEKTGIVLDKNSHDQLYKAIQKTIEEKGYVKKSGDKMTGDLTGTNITANRFKIGGNIQLYDNVGDLVMQVGTKQFRVQNNGELKAERMTASNDIFVGSSGGAGVRIYTDAGDLVFQVNDKTFKLQNNGKLFPP
;
A
#
# COMPACT_ATOMS: atom_id res chain seq x y z
N MET A 1 -28.72 16.37 1.23
CA MET A 1 -29.81 16.63 2.20
C MET A 1 -30.62 17.85 1.76
N HIS A 2 -31.93 17.70 1.65
CA HIS A 2 -32.88 18.79 1.35
C HIS A 2 -33.07 19.69 2.57
N ARG A 3 -33.17 21.01 2.36
CA ARG A 3 -33.50 21.95 3.43
C ARG A 3 -35.01 22.18 3.45
N ILE A 4 -35.57 22.48 4.62
CA ILE A 4 -36.99 22.79 4.73
C ILE A 4 -37.34 24.03 3.90
N ASP A 5 -38.34 23.87 3.04
CA ASP A 5 -38.77 24.83 2.03
C ASP A 5 -40.29 25.04 2.02
N THR A 6 -40.96 24.61 3.09
CA THR A 6 -42.38 24.92 3.31
C THR A 6 -42.60 26.43 3.43
N PRO A 7 -43.79 26.95 3.12
CA PRO A 7 -44.08 28.38 3.24
C PRO A 7 -43.88 28.96 4.65
N THR A 8 -43.93 28.12 5.68
CA THR A 8 -43.71 28.48 7.10
C THR A 8 -42.26 28.25 7.55
N ALA A 9 -41.36 27.86 6.64
CA ALA A 9 -39.93 27.81 6.90
C ALA A 9 -39.39 29.21 7.22
N GLN A 10 -38.48 29.30 8.18
CA GLN A 10 -37.80 30.55 8.46
C GLN A 10 -36.74 30.80 7.39
N ILE A 11 -37.00 31.79 6.54
CA ILE A 11 -36.11 32.20 5.45
C ILE A 11 -34.75 32.61 6.03
N ASP A 12 -33.68 32.15 5.39
CA ASP A 12 -32.29 32.54 5.66
C ASP A 12 -31.82 32.38 7.12
N LYS A 13 -32.45 31.49 7.90
CA LYS A 13 -32.10 31.25 9.31
C LYS A 13 -30.61 30.97 9.54
N PHE A 14 -29.94 30.33 8.58
CA PHE A 14 -28.51 29.99 8.65
C PHE A 14 -27.67 30.73 7.59
N GLY A 15 -28.16 31.86 7.07
CA GLY A 15 -27.56 32.66 6.00
C GLY A 15 -28.36 32.59 4.69
N GLN A 16 -27.94 33.37 3.69
CA GLN A 16 -28.66 33.51 2.42
C GLN A 16 -28.91 32.16 1.73
N GLY A 17 -30.17 31.91 1.37
CA GLY A 17 -30.67 30.66 0.78
C GLY A 17 -30.76 29.48 1.76
N LYS A 18 -30.51 29.68 3.06
CA LYS A 18 -30.41 28.59 4.06
C LYS A 18 -31.54 28.67 5.06
N ASN A 19 -32.73 28.32 4.58
CA ASN A 19 -33.94 28.22 5.39
C ASN A 19 -33.78 27.21 6.53
N GLY A 20 -34.58 27.37 7.58
CA GLY A 20 -34.55 26.49 8.74
C GLY A 20 -35.86 26.42 9.52
N PHE A 21 -35.93 25.47 10.45
CA PHE A 21 -37.08 25.25 11.32
C PHE A 21 -37.23 26.34 12.36
N THR A 22 -38.47 26.57 12.76
CA THR A 22 -38.76 27.53 13.81
C THR A 22 -40.00 27.17 14.61
N ASN A 23 -39.96 27.47 15.91
CA ASN A 23 -41.08 27.20 16.81
C ASN A 23 -42.21 28.20 16.56
N GLY A 24 -43.44 27.75 16.77
CA GLY A 24 -44.58 28.65 16.89
C GLY A 24 -44.47 29.48 18.15
N ASP A 25 -45.01 30.68 18.10
CA ASP A 25 -45.11 31.58 19.26
C ASP A 25 -46.48 32.26 19.22
N GLN A 26 -47.34 31.86 20.16
CA GLN A 26 -48.70 32.34 20.24
C GLN A 26 -48.77 33.83 20.62
N SER A 27 -47.77 34.35 21.34
CA SER A 27 -47.75 35.76 21.77
C SER A 27 -47.52 36.72 20.61
N THR A 28 -46.81 36.25 19.57
CA THR A 28 -46.52 37.01 18.35
C THR A 28 -47.37 36.59 17.15
N GLY A 29 -48.26 35.60 17.33
CA GLY A 29 -49.06 35.02 16.24
C GLY A 29 -48.23 34.19 15.24
N ARG A 30 -46.98 33.86 15.59
CA ARG A 30 -46.05 33.16 14.73
C ARG A 30 -46.38 31.67 14.65
N ARG A 31 -46.52 31.15 13.44
CA ARG A 31 -46.69 29.72 13.20
C ARG A 31 -45.37 28.96 13.29
N ALA A 32 -45.44 27.72 13.74
CA ALA A 32 -44.31 26.80 13.64
C ALA A 32 -44.05 26.44 12.17
N THR A 33 -42.82 26.04 11.86
CA THR A 33 -42.49 25.50 10.54
C THR A 33 -43.20 24.17 10.33
N ASP A 34 -43.98 24.09 9.27
CA ASP A 34 -44.65 22.86 8.85
C ASP A 34 -43.62 21.88 8.29
N LEU A 35 -43.84 20.59 8.54
CA LEU A 35 -43.03 19.50 8.00
C LEU A 35 -43.57 19.09 6.62
N ASN A 36 -42.70 18.66 5.71
CA ASN A 36 -43.07 18.08 4.42
C ASN A 36 -42.37 16.73 4.19
N SER A 37 -42.94 15.91 3.30
CA SER A 37 -42.38 14.61 2.91
C SER A 37 -40.99 14.76 2.33
N ASP A 38 -40.82 15.70 1.39
CA ASP A 38 -39.59 15.82 0.59
C ASP A 38 -38.34 16.02 1.46
N MET A 39 -38.46 16.78 2.57
CA MET A 39 -37.36 16.94 3.52
C MET A 39 -37.11 15.68 4.33
N TRP A 40 -38.16 15.03 4.84
CA TRP A 40 -38.03 13.83 5.68
C TRP A 40 -37.57 12.60 4.90
N ASP A 41 -38.05 12.44 3.66
CA ASP A 41 -37.57 11.41 2.73
C ASP A 41 -36.09 11.63 2.45
N ALA A 42 -35.65 12.87 2.21
CA ALA A 42 -34.24 13.16 2.04
C ALA A 42 -33.41 12.85 3.30
N VAL A 43 -33.92 13.08 4.51
CA VAL A 43 -33.22 12.69 5.76
C VAL A 43 -33.13 11.17 5.87
N GLN A 44 -34.22 10.46 5.60
CA GLN A 44 -34.27 9.00 5.62
C GLN A 44 -33.25 8.43 4.64
N GLU A 45 -33.25 8.90 3.40
CA GLU A 45 -32.36 8.40 2.36
C GLU A 45 -30.89 8.69 2.65
N GLU A 46 -30.54 9.84 3.24
CA GLU A 46 -29.15 10.11 3.64
C GLU A 46 -28.65 9.10 4.69
N ILE A 47 -29.50 8.75 5.66
CA ILE A 47 -29.17 7.76 6.70
C ILE A 47 -29.15 6.34 6.11
N ALA A 48 -30.14 5.98 5.30
CA ALA A 48 -30.26 4.69 4.62
C ALA A 48 -29.03 4.43 3.74
N ASN A 49 -28.69 5.38 2.87
CA ASN A 49 -27.52 5.28 1.99
C ASN A 49 -26.21 5.11 2.78
N ALA A 50 -26.06 5.78 3.92
CA ALA A 50 -24.88 5.62 4.77
C ALA A 50 -24.76 4.19 5.33
N ILE A 51 -25.88 3.59 5.73
CA ILE A 51 -25.94 2.21 6.25
C ILE A 51 -25.67 1.21 5.13
N GLU A 52 -26.39 1.32 4.02
CA GLU A 52 -26.32 0.37 2.90
C GLU A 52 -24.95 0.34 2.23
N LYS A 53 -24.25 1.48 2.15
CA LYS A 53 -22.85 1.54 1.65
C LYS A 53 -21.87 0.75 2.50
N THR A 54 -22.21 0.42 3.73
CA THR A 54 -21.42 -0.48 4.58
C THR A 54 -21.82 -1.95 4.40
N GLY A 55 -22.73 -2.27 3.48
CA GLY A 55 -23.24 -3.61 3.22
C GLY A 55 -24.25 -4.11 4.26
N ILE A 56 -24.76 -3.24 5.12
CA ILE A 56 -25.81 -3.57 6.09
C ILE A 56 -27.17 -3.41 5.39
N VAL A 57 -28.02 -4.44 5.46
CA VAL A 57 -29.40 -4.40 4.94
C VAL A 57 -30.30 -3.67 5.96
N LEU A 58 -31.14 -2.75 5.49
CA LEU A 58 -32.07 -1.99 6.34
C LEU A 58 -33.10 -2.91 7.01
N ASP A 59 -33.35 -2.70 8.30
CA ASP A 59 -34.34 -3.41 9.10
C ASP A 59 -35.13 -2.41 9.93
N LYS A 60 -36.43 -2.28 9.62
CA LYS A 60 -37.36 -1.38 10.31
C LYS A 60 -37.51 -1.65 11.81
N ASN A 61 -37.12 -2.84 12.27
CA ASN A 61 -37.17 -3.21 13.69
C ASN A 61 -35.85 -2.92 14.42
N SER A 62 -34.83 -2.43 13.72
CA SER A 62 -33.53 -2.07 14.27
C SER A 62 -33.37 -0.56 14.35
N HIS A 63 -32.90 -0.07 15.51
CA HIS A 63 -32.70 1.36 15.78
C HIS A 63 -31.23 1.72 16.02
N ASP A 64 -30.31 0.81 15.69
CA ASP A 64 -28.87 0.96 15.89
C ASP A 64 -28.05 0.78 14.61
N GLN A 65 -28.70 0.70 13.44
CA GLN A 65 -28.03 0.41 12.17
C GLN A 65 -27.02 1.50 11.77
N LEU A 66 -27.36 2.78 11.97
CA LEU A 66 -26.42 3.88 11.70
C LEU A 66 -25.19 3.80 12.62
N TYR A 67 -25.38 3.44 13.89
CA TYR A 67 -24.29 3.23 14.83
C TYR A 67 -23.37 2.08 14.37
N LYS A 68 -23.96 0.94 14.00
CA LYS A 68 -23.23 -0.22 13.45
C LYS A 68 -22.46 0.14 12.17
N ALA A 69 -23.07 0.91 11.26
CA ALA A 69 -22.43 1.36 10.03
C ALA A 69 -21.19 2.24 10.32
N ILE A 70 -21.29 3.13 11.30
CA ILE A 70 -20.16 3.97 11.74
C ILE A 70 -19.04 3.12 12.33
N GLN A 71 -19.36 2.18 13.23
CA GLN A 71 -18.36 1.27 13.81
C GLN A 71 -17.65 0.48 12.71
N LYS A 72 -18.44 -0.13 11.81
CA LYS A 72 -17.92 -0.90 10.68
C LYS A 72 -16.96 -0.09 9.82
N THR A 73 -17.34 1.14 9.47
CA THR A 73 -16.51 2.04 8.67
C THR A 73 -15.17 2.37 9.34
N ILE A 74 -15.13 2.50 10.67
CA ILE A 74 -13.92 2.88 11.42
C ILE A 74 -13.02 1.66 11.69
N GLU A 75 -13.61 0.50 12.00
CA GLU A 75 -12.91 -0.71 12.44
C GLU A 75 -12.43 -1.56 11.26
N GLU A 76 -13.22 -1.67 10.18
CA GLU A 76 -12.87 -2.52 9.05
C GLU A 76 -11.83 -1.87 8.13
N LYS A 77 -10.71 -2.58 7.93
CA LYS A 77 -9.67 -2.17 6.99
C LYS A 77 -10.25 -2.08 5.58
N GLY A 78 -10.08 -0.94 4.91
CA GLY A 78 -10.49 -0.72 3.52
C GLY A 78 -11.72 0.17 3.33
N TYR A 79 -12.53 0.43 4.36
CA TYR A 79 -13.67 1.35 4.27
C TYR A 79 -13.24 2.82 4.30
N VAL A 80 -12.19 3.13 5.06
CA VAL A 80 -11.52 4.43 4.99
C VAL A 80 -10.22 4.24 4.23
N LYS A 81 -10.09 4.94 3.09
CA LYS A 81 -8.80 5.07 2.39
C LYS A 81 -7.85 5.86 3.29
N LYS A 82 -7.11 5.18 4.17
CA LYS A 82 -6.02 5.82 4.92
C LYS A 82 -4.93 6.18 3.92
N SER A 83 -4.71 7.48 3.72
CA SER A 83 -3.59 7.98 2.94
C SER A 83 -2.30 7.48 3.58
N GLY A 84 -1.67 6.47 2.96
CA GLY A 84 -0.40 5.90 3.42
C GLY A 84 -0.46 4.49 4.01
N ASP A 85 -1.52 3.71 3.81
CA ASP A 85 -1.53 2.30 4.24
C ASP A 85 -0.44 1.51 3.49
N LYS A 86 0.67 1.28 4.18
CA LYS A 86 1.67 0.30 3.79
C LYS A 86 0.97 -1.06 3.80
N MET A 87 1.20 -1.89 2.79
CA MET A 87 0.76 -3.28 2.82
C MET A 87 1.37 -3.94 4.06
N THR A 88 0.55 -4.17 5.09
CA THR A 88 0.95 -4.75 6.40
C THR A 88 0.34 -6.14 6.62
N GLY A 89 -0.29 -6.72 5.59
CA GLY A 89 -0.88 -8.06 5.62
C GLY A 89 0.05 -9.15 5.10
N ASP A 90 -0.36 -10.41 5.27
CA ASP A 90 0.28 -11.56 4.63
C ASP A 90 0.20 -11.41 3.10
N LEU A 91 1.33 -11.63 2.42
CA LEU A 91 1.50 -11.40 0.98
C LEU A 91 1.52 -12.71 0.18
N THR A 92 1.23 -13.83 0.84
CA THR A 92 1.09 -15.13 0.18
C THR A 92 0.06 -15.06 -0.96
N GLY A 93 0.44 -15.51 -2.16
CA GLY A 93 -0.45 -15.58 -3.33
C GLY A 93 -0.80 -14.25 -4.02
N THR A 94 -0.22 -13.11 -3.62
CA THR A 94 -0.50 -11.81 -4.25
C THR A 94 0.57 -11.43 -5.28
N ASN A 95 0.18 -11.17 -6.53
CA ASN A 95 1.06 -10.57 -7.53
C ASN A 95 1.28 -9.08 -7.20
N ILE A 96 2.37 -8.77 -6.50
CA ILE A 96 2.73 -7.40 -6.15
C ILE A 96 3.31 -6.71 -7.40
N THR A 97 2.48 -5.93 -8.09
CA THR A 97 2.93 -5.03 -9.16
C THR A 97 3.40 -3.72 -8.53
N ALA A 98 4.61 -3.70 -7.97
CA ALA A 98 5.20 -2.50 -7.40
C ALA A 98 6.61 -2.30 -7.95
N ASN A 99 6.91 -1.07 -8.40
CA ASN A 99 8.26 -0.70 -8.85
C ASN A 99 9.33 -0.90 -7.76
N ARG A 100 8.95 -1.03 -6.48
CA ARG A 100 9.85 -1.30 -5.35
C ARG A 100 9.15 -2.14 -4.26
N PHE A 101 9.72 -3.29 -3.90
CA PHE A 101 9.35 -4.07 -2.73
C PHE A 101 10.46 -3.94 -1.67
N LYS A 102 10.13 -3.43 -0.47
CA LYS A 102 11.10 -3.23 0.62
C LYS A 102 10.80 -4.19 1.77
N ILE A 103 11.76 -5.03 2.15
CA ILE A 103 11.67 -5.91 3.33
C ILE A 103 12.63 -5.37 4.39
N GLY A 104 12.13 -4.47 5.24
CA GLY A 104 12.96 -3.79 6.24
C GLY A 104 14.04 -2.88 5.62
N GLY A 105 14.73 -2.10 6.44
CA GLY A 105 15.67 -1.07 5.96
C GLY A 105 16.83 -1.57 5.09
N ASN A 106 17.10 -2.88 5.11
CA ASN A 106 18.30 -3.46 4.52
C ASN A 106 18.07 -4.25 3.23
N ILE A 107 16.84 -4.56 2.81
CA ILE A 107 16.60 -5.34 1.58
C ILE A 107 15.56 -4.63 0.70
N GLN A 108 15.94 -4.28 -0.53
CA GLN A 108 15.01 -3.77 -1.55
C GLN A 108 15.10 -4.63 -2.83
N LEU A 109 13.95 -5.03 -3.36
CA LEU A 109 13.78 -5.62 -4.68
C LEU A 109 13.13 -4.58 -5.58
N TYR A 110 13.77 -4.23 -6.69
CA TYR A 110 13.20 -3.35 -7.70
C TYR A 110 13.45 -3.90 -9.10
N ASP A 111 12.45 -3.77 -9.96
CA ASP A 111 12.59 -4.02 -11.39
C ASP A 111 13.10 -2.72 -12.04
N ASN A 112 14.31 -2.77 -12.59
CA ASN A 112 14.83 -1.70 -13.43
C ASN A 112 15.01 -2.26 -14.84
N VAL A 113 14.00 -2.08 -15.69
CA VAL A 113 14.03 -2.48 -17.11
C VAL A 113 14.26 -4.00 -17.29
N GLY A 114 13.51 -4.83 -16.57
CA GLY A 114 13.50 -6.29 -16.73
C GLY A 114 14.55 -7.05 -15.93
N ASP A 115 15.39 -6.35 -15.15
CA ASP A 115 16.40 -6.94 -14.28
C ASP A 115 15.89 -7.02 -12.84
N LEU A 116 16.09 -8.16 -12.16
CA LEU A 116 15.84 -8.28 -10.72
C LEU A 116 17.07 -7.79 -9.96
N VAL A 117 16.95 -6.68 -9.25
CA VAL A 117 18.01 -6.17 -8.37
C VAL A 117 17.65 -6.33 -6.90
N MET A 118 18.46 -7.07 -6.15
CA MET A 118 18.41 -7.12 -4.68
C MET A 118 19.50 -6.22 -4.09
N GLN A 119 19.12 -5.15 -3.39
CA GLN A 119 20.07 -4.28 -2.69
C GLN A 119 20.15 -4.63 -1.20
N VAL A 120 21.37 -4.86 -0.70
CA VAL A 120 21.68 -5.04 0.73
C VAL A 120 22.70 -3.99 1.19
N GLY A 121 22.21 -2.96 1.90
CA GLY A 121 23.03 -1.79 2.24
C GLY A 121 23.54 -1.06 0.98
N THR A 122 24.86 -0.95 0.81
CA THR A 122 25.50 -0.39 -0.40
C THR A 122 25.79 -1.43 -1.48
N LYS A 123 25.56 -2.72 -1.22
CA LYS A 123 25.83 -3.83 -2.16
C LYS A 123 24.58 -4.20 -2.94
N GLN A 124 24.75 -4.69 -4.16
CA GLN A 124 23.64 -5.07 -5.05
C GLN A 124 23.94 -6.41 -5.74
N PHE A 125 22.96 -7.29 -5.74
CA PHE A 125 22.89 -8.48 -6.58
C PHE A 125 21.92 -8.20 -7.73
N ARG A 126 22.33 -8.37 -8.99
CA ARG A 126 21.43 -8.21 -10.15
C ARG A 126 21.34 -9.51 -10.93
N VAL A 127 20.12 -9.86 -11.34
CA VAL A 127 19.84 -10.90 -12.32
C VAL A 127 19.33 -10.20 -13.56
N GLN A 128 20.07 -10.32 -14.65
CA GLN A 128 19.68 -9.69 -15.91
C GLN A 128 18.64 -10.54 -16.65
N ASN A 129 17.78 -9.90 -17.45
CA ASN A 129 16.73 -10.57 -18.24
C ASN A 129 17.25 -11.60 -19.27
N ASN A 130 18.56 -11.73 -19.45
CA ASN A 130 19.20 -12.78 -20.26
C ASN A 130 19.58 -14.04 -19.45
N GLY A 131 19.20 -14.12 -18.17
CA GLY A 131 19.51 -15.25 -17.29
C GLY A 131 20.91 -15.20 -16.66
N GLU A 132 21.68 -14.13 -16.90
CA GLU A 132 23.00 -13.94 -16.29
C GLU A 132 22.89 -13.31 -14.90
N LEU A 133 23.54 -13.94 -13.92
CA LEU A 133 23.78 -13.35 -12.61
C LEU A 133 24.95 -12.37 -12.71
N LYS A 134 24.67 -11.07 -12.69
CA LYS A 134 25.69 -10.02 -12.57
C LYS A 134 25.58 -9.38 -11.20
N ALA A 135 26.47 -9.76 -10.28
CA ALA A 135 26.71 -8.99 -9.07
C ALA A 135 27.40 -7.67 -9.45
N GLU A 136 26.65 -6.69 -9.98
CA GLU A 136 27.19 -5.50 -10.67
C GLU A 136 28.06 -4.58 -9.77
N ARG A 137 28.19 -4.85 -8.46
CA ARG A 137 29.30 -4.30 -7.66
C ARG A 137 29.80 -5.26 -6.58
N MET A 138 30.74 -6.13 -6.93
CA MET A 138 31.85 -6.43 -6.02
C MET A 138 33.00 -5.48 -6.32
N THR A 139 32.80 -4.18 -6.09
CA THR A 139 33.88 -3.20 -6.29
C THR A 139 34.88 -3.30 -5.13
N ALA A 140 35.86 -4.19 -5.32
CA ALA A 140 37.26 -4.17 -4.85
C ALA A 140 37.97 -5.49 -5.22
N SER A 141 37.22 -6.59 -5.36
CA SER A 141 37.74 -7.92 -5.67
C SER A 141 36.86 -8.52 -6.77
N ASN A 142 37.47 -8.97 -7.86
CA ASN A 142 36.83 -9.72 -8.96
C ASN A 142 36.38 -11.12 -8.52
N ASP A 143 36.01 -11.29 -7.26
CA ASP A 143 35.98 -12.57 -6.58
C ASP A 143 34.54 -13.00 -6.39
N ILE A 144 34.12 -14.07 -7.03
CA ILE A 144 32.92 -14.79 -6.60
C ILE A 144 33.34 -15.71 -5.45
N PHE A 145 32.85 -15.44 -4.25
CA PHE A 145 33.05 -16.30 -3.09
C PHE A 145 31.88 -17.27 -2.92
N VAL A 146 32.17 -18.57 -2.96
CA VAL A 146 31.27 -19.64 -2.56
C VAL A 146 31.89 -20.32 -1.33
N GLY A 147 31.49 -19.88 -0.13
CA GLY A 147 32.00 -20.42 1.14
C GLY A 147 31.77 -19.49 2.33
N SER A 148 31.93 -20.03 3.54
CA SER A 148 31.81 -19.25 4.79
C SER A 148 33.02 -18.34 4.99
N SER A 149 32.80 -17.14 5.55
CA SER A 149 33.87 -16.21 5.93
C SER A 149 34.80 -16.85 6.97
N GLY A 150 35.99 -17.32 6.56
CA GLY A 150 36.93 -17.95 7.50
C GLY A 150 37.96 -18.94 6.91
N GLY A 151 38.11 -19.02 5.59
CA GLY A 151 39.23 -19.76 4.97
C GLY A 151 38.86 -21.09 4.30
N ALA A 152 37.61 -21.54 4.41
CA ALA A 152 37.10 -22.69 3.65
C ALA A 152 36.10 -22.22 2.58
N GLY A 153 36.58 -22.04 1.36
CA GLY A 153 35.74 -21.55 0.27
C GLY A 153 36.42 -21.62 -1.09
N VAL A 154 35.58 -21.64 -2.13
CA VAL A 154 36.01 -21.50 -3.51
C VAL A 154 35.91 -20.03 -3.89
N ARG A 155 37.01 -19.48 -4.38
CA ARG A 155 37.09 -18.14 -4.97
C ARG A 155 37.35 -18.28 -6.45
N ILE A 156 36.52 -17.66 -7.27
CA ILE A 156 36.70 -17.62 -8.73
C ILE A 156 36.90 -16.15 -9.13
N TYR A 157 38.03 -15.87 -9.77
CA TYR A 157 38.42 -14.51 -10.16
C TYR A 157 39.34 -14.51 -11.38
N THR A 158 39.53 -13.35 -12.00
CA THR A 158 40.51 -13.16 -13.07
C THR A 158 41.75 -12.44 -12.54
N ASP A 159 42.93 -12.96 -12.86
CA ASP A 159 44.24 -12.38 -12.52
C ASP A 159 45.10 -12.32 -13.79
N ALA A 160 45.53 -11.11 -14.18
CA ALA A 160 46.31 -10.89 -15.40
C ALA A 160 45.73 -11.51 -16.70
N GLY A 161 44.41 -11.68 -16.78
CA GLY A 161 43.72 -12.29 -17.93
C GLY A 161 43.55 -13.81 -17.85
N ASP A 162 44.09 -14.46 -16.83
CA ASP A 162 43.89 -15.88 -16.54
C ASP A 162 42.66 -16.07 -15.65
N LEU A 163 41.93 -17.16 -15.87
CA LEU A 163 40.86 -17.58 -14.97
C LEU A 163 41.47 -18.35 -13.79
N VAL A 164 41.21 -17.88 -12.57
CA VAL A 164 41.76 -18.44 -11.34
C VAL A 164 40.66 -19.07 -10.50
N PHE A 165 40.90 -20.31 -10.08
CA PHE A 165 40.11 -21.03 -9.08
C PHE A 165 40.98 -21.24 -7.85
N GLN A 166 40.67 -20.56 -6.76
CA GLN A 166 41.33 -20.78 -5.48
C GLN A 166 40.40 -21.59 -4.58
N VAL A 167 40.88 -22.74 -4.11
CA VAL A 167 40.18 -23.63 -3.18
C VAL A 167 41.04 -23.74 -1.93
N ASN A 168 40.59 -23.10 -0.84
CA ASN A 168 41.39 -22.91 0.37
C ASN A 168 42.74 -22.26 -0.02
N ASP A 169 43.87 -22.92 0.29
CA ASP A 169 45.21 -22.44 -0.04
C ASP A 169 45.72 -22.87 -1.42
N LYS A 170 44.95 -23.68 -2.16
CA LYS A 170 45.34 -24.17 -3.49
C LYS A 170 44.84 -23.23 -4.57
N THR A 171 45.70 -22.93 -5.53
CA THR A 171 45.36 -22.06 -6.67
C THR A 171 45.52 -22.85 -7.97
N PHE A 172 44.46 -22.85 -8.78
CA PHE A 172 44.47 -23.39 -10.13
C PHE A 172 44.27 -22.24 -11.10
N LYS A 173 45.17 -22.11 -12.07
CA LYS A 173 45.07 -21.11 -13.12
C LYS A 173 44.82 -21.78 -14.46
N LEU A 174 43.80 -21.31 -15.16
CA LEU A 174 43.57 -21.61 -16.57
C LEU A 174 44.04 -20.41 -17.38
N GLN A 175 45.15 -20.59 -18.09
CA GLN A 175 45.71 -19.53 -18.92
C GLN A 175 44.83 -19.27 -20.15
N ASN A 176 44.85 -18.05 -20.67
CA ASN A 176 44.17 -17.67 -21.91
C ASN A 176 44.68 -18.44 -23.17
N ASN A 177 45.61 -19.38 -23.01
CA ASN A 177 46.11 -20.31 -24.02
C ASN A 177 45.57 -21.75 -23.85
N GLY A 178 44.63 -21.97 -22.92
CA GLY A 178 44.00 -23.28 -22.67
C GLY A 178 44.82 -24.26 -21.83
N LYS A 179 45.99 -23.87 -21.30
CA LYS A 179 46.76 -24.73 -20.39
C LYS A 179 46.27 -24.58 -18.95
N LEU A 180 45.97 -25.72 -18.33
CA LEU A 180 45.67 -25.84 -16.90
C LEU A 180 46.96 -26.22 -16.16
N PHE A 181 47.39 -25.40 -15.20
CA PHE A 181 48.50 -25.78 -14.32
C PHE A 181 47.95 -26.47 -13.05
N PRO A 182 48.58 -27.58 -12.60
CA PRO A 182 48.33 -28.11 -11.27
C PRO A 182 48.85 -27.14 -10.18
N PRO A 183 48.33 -27.24 -8.95
CA PRO A 183 48.67 -26.36 -7.84
C PRO A 183 50.11 -26.54 -7.35
#